data_AF-A0AAW1PYB9-F1
#
_entry.id   AF-A0AAW1PYB9-F1
#
_cell.length_a   1.000
_cell.length_b   1.000
_cell.length_c   1.000
_cell.angle_alpha   90.00
_cell.angle_beta   90.00
_cell.angle_gamma   90.00
#
_symmetry.space_group_name_H-M   'P 1'
#
loop_
_entity.id
_entity.type
_entity.pdbx_description
1 polymer ?
#
loop_
_entity_poly.entity_id
_entity_poly.type
_entity_poly.pdbx_seq_one_letter_code
_entity_poly.pdbx_strand_id
1 'polypeptide(L)'
;MRAHFAEVDEFELAEESPLPPGARRQDDCPFEQQLGLEEAPAPEEATLTPLQQLLKLCGQELITDKLPSMTDLLGQHVDLTQIRKIGEGTFGEAFKAGKVVFKIVPMEGSRLVNGEVQKLSAEILAEVAISLTLSELRGKPGGSGPFGNSNITSGFVETYGVGICRGAYAEALCREWHAWDARNESENDPVDDFPGDQLYVVFVVADGGADLEHFEVRSFKEAKSILLQVALTLAVAEEACQFEHRDLHWGNLLIQRGATGTAHFRLRDTSIEMADAGVAVTLIDFTLSRLNTVTGEVAFLDLSADPELFQGPKGDCQAETYRRMKKATKDHWEAHRPETNTLWMHYLADTMLTLKKFPCSSADKRELRNFRKRALTYGSCGELVWDEFFSGSWLAGAAS
;
A
#
# COMPACT_ATOMS: atom_id res chain seq x y z
N MET A 1 -44.93 -19.40 -35.71
CA MET A 1 -45.08 -20.85 -35.99
C MET A 1 -44.60 -21.59 -34.75
N ARG A 2 -45.52 -21.86 -33.79
CA ARG A 2 -45.82 -23.20 -33.23
C ARG A 2 -44.57 -24.00 -32.83
N ALA A 3 -44.19 -23.99 -31.55
CA ALA A 3 -44.65 -24.89 -30.47
C ALA A 3 -43.88 -26.22 -30.44
N HIS A 4 -43.24 -26.55 -29.31
CA HIS A 4 -43.73 -27.66 -28.46
C HIS A 4 -42.97 -27.77 -27.13
N PHE A 5 -43.77 -27.95 -26.09
CA PHE A 5 -43.48 -28.31 -24.71
C PHE A 5 -43.02 -29.77 -24.57
N ALA A 6 -42.34 -30.07 -23.46
CA ALA A 6 -42.45 -31.34 -22.75
C ALA A 6 -42.54 -31.06 -21.24
N GLU A 7 -43.71 -31.39 -20.66
CA GLU A 7 -43.95 -31.75 -19.25
C GLU A 7 -43.21 -33.07 -18.94
N VAL A 8 -42.90 -33.54 -17.73
CA VAL A 8 -43.64 -33.79 -16.46
C VAL A 8 -42.54 -34.12 -15.41
N ASP A 9 -42.64 -33.97 -14.09
CA ASP A 9 -43.59 -34.58 -13.15
C ASP A 9 -43.62 -33.82 -11.80
N GLU A 10 -44.82 -33.75 -11.24
CA GLU A 10 -45.16 -33.37 -9.86
C GLU A 10 -44.81 -34.48 -8.87
N PHE A 11 -44.47 -34.15 -7.61
CA PHE A 11 -44.85 -34.98 -6.46
C PHE A 11 -45.02 -34.12 -5.19
N GLU A 12 -46.30 -33.89 -4.88
CA GLU A 12 -47.00 -33.85 -3.59
C GLU A 12 -46.47 -33.05 -2.39
N LEU A 13 -47.25 -31.99 -2.10
CA LEU A 13 -47.49 -31.39 -0.79
C LEU A 13 -48.29 -32.35 0.11
N ALA A 14 -47.93 -32.46 1.38
CA ALA A 14 -48.77 -33.07 2.42
C ALA A 14 -49.19 -32.02 3.45
N GLU A 15 -50.49 -32.00 3.71
CA GLU A 15 -51.27 -31.03 4.48
C GLU A 15 -51.13 -31.15 6.01
N GLU A 16 -51.35 -30.02 6.69
CA GLU A 16 -51.65 -29.92 8.13
C GLU A 16 -53.06 -30.43 8.47
N SER A 17 -53.27 -30.90 9.72
CA SER A 17 -54.52 -30.84 10.55
C SER A 17 -54.52 -31.93 11.66
N PRO A 18 -55.29 -31.85 12.77
CA PRO A 18 -55.51 -30.74 13.71
C PRO A 18 -55.37 -31.19 15.20
N LEU A 19 -55.36 -30.23 16.13
CA LEU A 19 -55.45 -30.46 17.59
C LEU A 19 -56.87 -30.87 18.04
N PRO A 20 -57.03 -31.75 19.06
CA PRO A 20 -58.28 -31.86 19.82
C PRO A 20 -58.13 -31.50 21.33
N PRO A 21 -59.25 -31.26 22.04
CA PRO A 21 -59.28 -30.50 23.29
C PRO A 21 -59.42 -31.35 24.58
N GLY A 22 -58.93 -30.82 25.70
CA GLY A 22 -59.67 -30.74 26.98
C GLY A 22 -59.70 -31.93 27.98
N ALA A 23 -58.79 -31.87 28.97
CA ALA A 23 -58.97 -32.08 30.42
C ALA A 23 -59.45 -33.44 31.02
N ARG A 24 -58.62 -34.06 31.89
CA ARG A 24 -58.70 -33.95 33.38
C ARG A 24 -57.64 -34.82 34.12
N ARG A 25 -57.00 -34.16 35.10
CA ARG A 25 -56.27 -34.54 36.34
C ARG A 25 -56.05 -36.01 36.73
N GLN A 26 -54.81 -36.31 37.15
CA GLN A 26 -54.50 -36.91 38.46
C GLN A 26 -53.01 -36.76 38.85
N ASP A 27 -52.79 -35.85 39.80
CA ASP A 27 -51.95 -35.87 41.02
C ASP A 27 -50.57 -36.61 41.09
N ASP A 28 -49.64 -35.83 41.66
CA ASP A 28 -48.54 -36.16 42.59
C ASP A 28 -47.21 -36.77 42.11
N CYS A 29 -46.19 -35.91 41.95
CA CYS A 29 -44.82 -36.18 42.40
C CYS A 29 -44.06 -34.85 42.67
N PRO A 30 -43.63 -34.55 43.91
CA PRO A 30 -42.92 -33.31 44.23
C PRO A 30 -41.44 -33.57 44.52
N PHE A 31 -40.53 -33.20 43.62
CA PHE A 31 -39.21 -32.65 43.96
C PHE A 31 -38.46 -32.31 42.68
N GLU A 32 -38.26 -31.02 42.39
CA GLU A 32 -37.05 -30.54 41.73
C GLU A 32 -36.97 -29.03 41.91
N GLN A 33 -35.99 -28.62 42.72
CA GLN A 33 -35.62 -27.24 42.93
C GLN A 33 -35.09 -26.67 41.62
N GLN A 34 -35.76 -25.65 41.10
CA GLN A 34 -35.33 -24.88 39.95
C GLN A 34 -34.15 -23.99 40.37
N LEU A 35 -32.94 -24.53 40.25
CA LEU A 35 -31.71 -23.73 40.23
C LEU A 35 -31.68 -23.00 38.89
N GLY A 36 -31.96 -21.69 38.93
CA GLY A 36 -31.69 -20.80 37.81
C GLY A 36 -30.20 -20.78 37.54
N LEU A 37 -29.76 -21.58 36.57
CA LEU A 37 -28.48 -21.39 35.91
C LEU A 37 -28.70 -20.25 34.92
N GLU A 38 -28.39 -19.03 35.34
CA GLU A 38 -28.05 -17.97 34.39
C GLU A 38 -26.87 -18.51 33.56
N GLU A 39 -27.09 -18.68 32.25
CA GLU A 39 -25.99 -18.88 31.32
C GLU A 39 -25.05 -17.69 31.48
N ALA A 40 -23.83 -17.98 31.95
CA ALA A 40 -22.79 -16.97 32.00
C ALA A 40 -22.64 -16.37 30.59
N PRO A 41 -22.58 -15.03 30.45
CA PRO A 41 -22.33 -14.43 29.16
C PRO A 41 -21.05 -15.06 28.58
N ALA A 42 -21.10 -15.43 27.30
CA ALA A 42 -19.90 -15.86 26.58
C ALA A 42 -18.78 -14.84 26.85
N PRO A 43 -17.54 -15.29 27.12
CA PRO A 43 -16.46 -14.34 27.41
C PRO A 43 -16.39 -13.34 26.26
N GLU A 44 -16.56 -12.05 26.56
CA GLU A 44 -16.25 -10.98 25.60
C GLU A 44 -14.85 -11.26 25.08
N GLU A 45 -14.72 -11.57 23.78
CA GLU A 45 -13.41 -11.60 23.14
C GLU A 45 -12.76 -10.26 23.41
N ALA A 46 -11.72 -10.24 24.24
CA ALA A 46 -11.05 -9.01 24.62
C ALA A 46 -10.56 -8.31 23.35
N THR A 47 -11.14 -7.14 23.07
CA THR A 47 -10.80 -6.35 21.88
C THR A 47 -9.33 -5.96 21.97
N LEU A 48 -8.52 -6.42 21.01
CA LEU A 48 -7.09 -6.10 20.96
C LEU A 48 -6.89 -4.58 20.88
N THR A 49 -5.92 -4.06 21.62
CA THR A 49 -5.50 -2.65 21.45
C THR A 49 -4.89 -2.45 20.07
N PRO A 50 -4.82 -1.20 19.54
CA PRO A 50 -4.19 -0.93 18.25
C PRO A 50 -2.74 -1.45 18.15
N LEU A 51 -1.95 -1.33 19.23
CA LEU A 51 -0.60 -1.89 19.27
C LEU A 51 -0.62 -3.42 19.20
N GLN A 52 -1.53 -4.10 19.90
CA GLN A 52 -1.66 -5.57 19.80
C GLN A 52 -2.14 -6.03 18.41
N GLN A 53 -3.03 -5.27 17.76
CA GLN A 53 -3.43 -5.53 16.38
C GLN A 53 -2.23 -5.39 15.44
N LEU A 54 -1.41 -4.37 15.62
CA LEU A 54 -0.18 -4.14 14.86
C LEU A 54 0.82 -5.28 15.08
N LEU A 55 1.06 -5.71 16.32
CA LEU A 55 1.92 -6.86 16.62
C LEU A 55 1.41 -8.14 15.97
N LYS A 56 0.09 -8.39 16.02
CA LYS A 56 -0.53 -9.53 15.35
C LYS A 56 -0.29 -9.49 13.84
N LEU A 57 -0.43 -8.33 13.22
CA LEU A 57 -0.22 -8.14 11.78
C LEU A 57 1.25 -8.33 11.37
N CYS A 58 2.19 -7.90 12.23
CA CYS A 58 3.63 -8.14 12.08
C CYS A 58 4.05 -9.59 12.39
N GLY A 59 3.14 -10.46 12.86
CA GLY A 59 3.46 -11.84 13.26
C GLY A 59 4.24 -11.93 14.58
N GLN A 60 4.20 -10.90 15.42
CA GLN A 60 4.85 -10.86 16.73
C GLN A 60 3.91 -11.31 17.86
N GLU A 61 4.51 -11.72 18.99
CA GLU A 61 3.75 -12.00 20.20
C GLU A 61 3.01 -10.76 20.70
N LEU A 62 1.80 -10.93 21.24
CA LEU A 62 0.93 -9.82 21.70
C LEU A 62 1.37 -9.20 23.04
N ILE A 63 2.58 -9.52 23.52
CA ILE A 63 3.12 -9.07 24.80
C ILE A 63 3.86 -7.74 24.60
N THR A 64 3.17 -6.63 24.83
CA THR A 64 3.68 -5.27 24.58
C THR A 64 4.86 -4.87 25.46
N ASP A 65 5.04 -5.51 26.62
CA ASP A 65 6.16 -5.24 27.54
C ASP A 65 7.45 -5.99 27.16
N LYS A 66 7.40 -6.89 26.18
CA LYS A 66 8.54 -7.74 25.77
C LYS A 66 8.84 -7.61 24.28
N LEU A 67 8.89 -6.37 23.79
CA LEU A 67 9.29 -6.10 22.40
C LEU A 67 10.80 -6.27 22.22
N PRO A 68 11.26 -6.76 21.05
CA PRO A 68 12.68 -6.89 20.76
C PRO A 68 13.36 -5.52 20.72
N SER A 69 14.67 -5.49 20.94
CA SER A 69 15.47 -4.31 20.62
C SER A 69 15.55 -4.11 19.10
N MET A 70 15.88 -2.89 18.66
CA MET A 70 16.08 -2.61 17.24
C MET A 70 17.22 -3.48 16.64
N THR A 71 18.28 -3.71 17.42
CA THR A 71 19.38 -4.61 17.08
C THR A 71 18.90 -6.03 16.86
N ASP A 72 18.09 -6.58 17.77
CA ASP A 72 17.59 -7.96 17.68
C ASP A 72 16.61 -8.13 16.52
N LEU A 73 15.77 -7.13 16.26
CA LEU A 73 14.82 -7.16 15.15
C LEU A 73 15.55 -7.11 13.80
N LEU A 74 16.42 -6.12 13.59
CA LEU A 74 17.15 -5.96 12.33
C LEU A 74 18.16 -7.09 12.10
N GLY A 75 18.79 -7.60 13.16
CA GLY A 75 19.75 -8.71 13.10
C GLY A 75 19.17 -10.02 12.55
N GLN A 76 17.85 -10.17 12.53
CA GLN A 76 17.16 -11.30 11.87
C GLN A 76 17.21 -11.22 10.35
N HIS A 77 17.42 -10.03 9.80
CA HIS A 77 17.36 -9.77 8.36
C HIS A 77 18.71 -9.43 7.74
N VAL A 78 19.58 -8.74 8.48
CA VAL A 78 20.82 -8.18 7.93
C VAL A 78 22.00 -8.22 8.91
N ASP A 79 23.21 -8.20 8.35
CA ASP A 79 24.43 -7.91 9.12
C ASP A 79 24.53 -6.40 9.40
N LEU A 80 24.35 -6.02 10.66
CA LEU A 80 24.36 -4.62 11.10
C LEU A 80 25.70 -3.91 10.84
N THR A 81 26.79 -4.65 10.58
CA THR A 81 28.10 -4.08 10.25
C THR A 81 28.17 -3.55 8.82
N GLN A 82 27.22 -3.93 7.95
CA GLN A 82 27.17 -3.56 6.53
C GLN A 82 26.11 -2.48 6.22
N ILE A 83 25.54 -1.86 7.25
CA ILE A 83 24.49 -0.85 7.09
C ILE A 83 25.06 0.45 6.53
N ARG A 84 24.27 1.13 5.70
CA ARG A 84 24.45 2.53 5.33
C ARG A 84 23.11 3.25 5.34
N LYS A 85 23.07 4.51 5.78
CA LYS A 85 21.93 5.40 5.54
C LYS A 85 21.87 5.73 4.06
N ILE A 86 20.66 5.71 3.48
CA ILE A 86 20.42 5.93 2.05
C ILE A 86 19.40 7.04 1.76
N GLY A 87 18.68 7.50 2.77
CA GLY A 87 17.71 8.56 2.64
C GLY A 87 17.04 8.87 3.97
N GLU A 88 16.24 9.92 3.96
CA GLU A 88 15.48 10.41 5.08
C GLU A 88 14.15 10.95 4.57
N GLY A 89 13.16 11.00 5.46
CA GLY A 89 11.91 11.69 5.24
C GLY A 89 11.39 12.22 6.56
N THR A 90 10.33 13.03 6.50
CA THR A 90 9.76 13.70 7.68
C THR A 90 9.48 12.72 8.83
N PHE A 91 8.93 11.54 8.51
CA PHE A 91 8.52 10.57 9.52
C PHE A 91 9.60 9.55 9.92
N GLY A 92 10.79 9.56 9.32
CA GLY A 92 11.78 8.55 9.66
C GLY A 92 12.98 8.45 8.74
N GLU A 93 13.70 7.34 8.90
CA GLU A 93 15.03 7.14 8.34
C GLU A 93 15.06 5.90 7.43
N ALA A 94 15.79 5.98 6.32
CA ALA A 94 15.97 4.86 5.41
C ALA A 94 17.43 4.40 5.40
N PHE A 95 17.63 3.13 5.70
CA PHE A 95 18.94 2.48 5.72
C PHE A 95 18.96 1.25 4.82
N LYS A 96 20.15 0.74 4.51
CA LYS A 96 20.35 -0.39 3.62
C LYS A 96 21.52 -1.26 4.05
N ALA A 97 21.36 -2.57 3.93
CA ALA A 97 22.46 -3.54 4.00
C ALA A 97 22.29 -4.57 2.88
N GLY A 98 23.30 -4.68 2.00
CA GLY A 98 23.20 -5.52 0.80
C GLY A 98 22.07 -5.07 -0.12
N LYS A 99 21.09 -5.95 -0.36
CA LYS A 99 19.88 -5.70 -1.20
C LYS A 99 18.60 -5.50 -0.36
N VAL A 100 18.76 -5.27 0.95
CA VAL A 100 17.66 -5.07 1.88
C VAL A 100 17.70 -3.62 2.36
N VAL A 101 16.56 -2.95 2.27
CA VAL A 101 16.32 -1.60 2.75
C VAL A 101 15.43 -1.68 3.99
N PHE A 102 15.65 -0.80 4.96
CA PHE A 102 14.79 -0.69 6.13
C PHE A 102 14.41 0.76 6.38
N LYS A 103 13.09 1.02 6.41
CA LYS A 103 12.47 2.29 6.81
C LYS A 103 12.11 2.19 8.29
N ILE A 104 12.67 3.08 9.10
CA ILE A 104 12.49 3.09 10.55
C ILE A 104 11.71 4.35 10.93
N VAL A 105 10.54 4.16 11.54
CA VAL A 105 9.60 5.23 11.89
C VAL A 105 9.34 5.18 13.40
N PRO A 106 9.70 6.22 14.17
CA PRO A 106 9.31 6.33 15.57
C PRO A 106 7.80 6.52 15.70
N MET A 107 7.20 5.87 16.69
CA MET A 107 5.76 5.87 16.93
C MET A 107 5.44 5.90 18.43
N GLU A 108 4.22 6.31 18.79
CA GLU A 108 3.70 6.31 20.18
C GLU A 108 4.49 7.17 21.18
N GLY A 109 5.47 7.95 20.73
CA GLY A 109 6.23 8.87 21.56
C GLY A 109 5.58 10.25 21.64
N SER A 110 5.78 10.94 22.77
CA SER A 110 5.26 12.30 23.00
C SER A 110 6.19 13.42 22.52
N ARG A 111 7.42 13.09 22.10
CA ARG A 111 8.38 14.05 21.58
C ARG A 111 8.14 14.30 20.10
N LEU A 112 8.34 15.53 19.66
CA LEU A 112 8.42 15.82 18.24
C LEU A 112 9.65 15.14 17.64
N VAL A 113 9.52 14.66 16.40
CA VAL A 113 10.61 14.11 15.61
C VAL A 113 10.57 14.83 14.26
N ASN A 114 11.65 15.53 13.90
CA ASN A 114 11.73 16.31 12.67
C ASN A 114 10.61 17.36 12.55
N GLY A 115 10.22 17.94 13.70
CA GLY A 115 9.11 18.90 13.80
C GLY A 115 7.71 18.27 13.90
N GLU A 116 7.55 16.97 13.66
CA GLU A 116 6.24 16.31 13.60
C GLU A 116 5.91 15.48 14.85
N VAL A 117 4.61 15.33 15.11
CA VAL A 117 4.09 14.38 16.11
C VAL A 117 4.28 12.96 15.59
N GLN A 118 4.71 12.05 16.46
CA GLN A 118 4.85 10.65 16.10
C GLN A 118 3.48 10.01 15.86
N LYS A 119 3.38 9.19 14.82
CA LYS A 119 2.16 8.45 14.49
C LYS A 119 1.78 7.50 15.63
N LEU A 120 0.47 7.34 15.83
CA LEU A 120 -0.09 6.33 16.74
C LEU A 120 -0.15 4.95 16.06
N SER A 121 -0.26 3.90 16.86
CA SER A 121 -0.34 2.51 16.38
C SER A 121 -1.48 2.30 15.38
N ALA A 122 -2.60 3.00 15.53
CA ALA A 122 -3.73 2.91 14.60
C ALA A 122 -3.39 3.46 13.21
N GLU A 123 -2.59 4.54 13.14
CA GLU A 123 -2.14 5.12 11.87
C GLU A 123 -1.07 4.25 11.21
N ILE A 124 -0.14 3.71 12.00
CA ILE A 124 0.86 2.74 11.53
C ILE A 124 0.20 1.45 11.04
N LEU A 125 -0.84 0.97 11.71
CA LEU A 125 -1.58 -0.23 11.31
C LEU A 125 -2.08 -0.13 9.87
N ALA A 126 -2.58 1.03 9.45
CA ALA A 126 -3.01 1.25 8.06
C ALA A 126 -1.83 1.10 7.08
N GLU A 127 -0.70 1.78 7.33
CA GLU A 127 0.50 1.70 6.46
C GLU A 127 1.06 0.28 6.37
N VAL A 128 1.09 -0.47 7.48
CA VAL A 128 1.50 -1.88 7.50
C VAL A 128 0.54 -2.76 6.71
N ALA A 129 -0.77 -2.60 6.93
CA ALA A 129 -1.79 -3.36 6.20
C ALA A 129 -1.70 -3.11 4.69
N ILE A 130 -1.48 -1.85 4.27
CA ILE A 130 -1.32 -1.47 2.87
C ILE A 130 -0.06 -2.13 2.28
N SER A 131 1.09 -2.01 2.97
CA SER A 131 2.38 -2.53 2.49
C SER A 131 2.33 -4.04 2.27
N LEU A 132 1.79 -4.80 3.25
CA LEU A 132 1.64 -6.25 3.14
C LEU A 132 0.65 -6.63 2.03
N THR A 133 -0.46 -5.90 1.91
CA THR A 133 -1.47 -6.14 0.87
C THR A 133 -0.89 -5.97 -0.54
N LEU A 134 -0.14 -4.90 -0.78
CA LEU A 134 0.47 -4.63 -2.08
C LEU A 134 1.58 -5.62 -2.43
N SER A 135 2.34 -6.09 -1.44
CA SER A 135 3.38 -7.10 -1.63
C SER A 135 2.79 -8.44 -2.13
N GLU A 136 1.55 -8.77 -1.77
CA GLU A 136 0.86 -9.98 -2.24
C GLU A 136 0.46 -9.92 -3.74
N LEU A 137 0.42 -8.73 -4.35
CA LEU A 137 0.12 -8.58 -5.79
C LEU A 137 1.24 -9.09 -6.69
N ARG A 138 2.41 -9.47 -6.14
CA ARG A 138 3.48 -10.15 -6.87
C ARG A 138 3.07 -11.54 -7.37
N GLY A 139 1.96 -12.06 -6.86
CA GLY A 139 1.41 -13.37 -7.20
C GLY A 139 2.13 -14.51 -6.50
N LYS A 140 1.43 -15.60 -6.24
CA LYS A 140 2.00 -16.83 -5.67
C LYS A 140 1.95 -17.98 -6.68
N PRO A 141 2.96 -18.87 -6.69
CA PRO A 141 2.90 -20.09 -7.49
C PRO A 141 1.60 -20.85 -7.20
N GLY A 142 0.85 -21.20 -8.25
CA GLY A 142 -0.41 -21.94 -8.12
C GLY A 142 -1.64 -21.11 -7.71
N GLY A 143 -1.53 -19.78 -7.56
CA GLY A 143 -2.69 -18.91 -7.33
C GLY A 143 -3.30 -18.99 -5.94
N SER A 144 -2.54 -19.46 -4.95
CA SER A 144 -2.98 -19.59 -3.55
C SER A 144 -2.93 -18.27 -2.76
N GLY A 145 -2.70 -17.13 -3.41
CA GLY A 145 -2.69 -15.82 -2.76
C GLY A 145 -4.11 -15.33 -2.44
N PRO A 146 -4.26 -14.36 -1.51
CA PRO A 146 -5.57 -13.85 -1.10
C PRO A 146 -6.33 -13.15 -2.24
N PHE A 147 -5.62 -12.63 -3.23
CA PHE A 147 -6.19 -12.01 -4.44
C PHE A 147 -6.31 -12.97 -5.64
N GLY A 148 -6.01 -14.26 -5.44
CA GLY A 148 -5.85 -15.20 -6.55
C GLY A 148 -4.73 -14.75 -7.50
N ASN A 149 -4.91 -15.04 -8.79
CA ASN A 149 -3.96 -14.66 -9.86
C ASN A 149 -4.62 -13.84 -10.98
N SER A 150 -5.76 -13.19 -10.74
CA SER A 150 -6.42 -12.37 -11.78
C SER A 150 -5.74 -11.02 -11.98
N ASN A 151 -5.07 -10.50 -10.94
CA ASN A 151 -4.38 -9.21 -10.94
C ASN A 151 -2.97 -9.40 -10.34
N ILE A 152 -1.92 -9.20 -11.14
CA ILE A 152 -0.52 -9.45 -10.77
C ILE A 152 0.38 -8.31 -11.25
N THR A 153 1.20 -7.79 -10.34
CA THR A 153 2.27 -6.83 -10.63
C THR A 153 3.42 -7.00 -9.65
N SER A 154 4.65 -6.86 -10.14
CA SER A 154 5.86 -6.73 -9.30
C SER A 154 6.29 -5.29 -9.07
N GLY A 155 5.46 -4.31 -9.45
CA GLY A 155 5.78 -2.89 -9.45
C GLY A 155 5.63 -2.19 -8.10
N PHE A 156 5.15 -2.86 -7.05
CA PHE A 156 5.26 -2.38 -5.67
C PHE A 156 6.49 -2.99 -5.00
N VAL A 157 7.08 -2.26 -4.05
CA VAL A 157 8.21 -2.78 -3.28
C VAL A 157 7.84 -4.07 -2.55
N GLU A 158 8.71 -5.06 -2.66
CA GLU A 158 8.54 -6.32 -1.96
C GLU A 158 8.85 -6.11 -0.47
N THR A 159 7.89 -6.49 0.37
CA THR A 159 8.04 -6.42 1.82
C THR A 159 8.49 -7.78 2.33
N TYR A 160 9.72 -7.86 2.85
CA TYR A 160 10.27 -9.07 3.47
C TYR A 160 9.76 -9.26 4.91
N GLY A 161 9.42 -8.16 5.57
CA GLY A 161 8.84 -8.19 6.91
C GLY A 161 8.53 -6.78 7.42
N VAL A 162 7.71 -6.71 8.45
CA VAL A 162 7.48 -5.50 9.23
C VAL A 162 7.53 -5.91 10.70
N GLY A 163 8.16 -5.10 11.55
CA GLY A 163 8.28 -5.40 12.96
C GLY A 163 8.29 -4.17 13.84
N ILE A 164 7.84 -4.35 15.08
CA ILE A 164 7.82 -3.36 16.14
C ILE A 164 8.94 -3.68 17.12
N CYS A 165 9.79 -2.69 17.37
CA CYS A 165 10.85 -2.78 18.36
C CYS A 165 10.76 -1.65 19.38
N ARG A 166 11.45 -1.84 20.51
CA ARG A 166 11.53 -0.87 21.61
C ARG A 166 12.98 -0.62 22.02
N GLY A 167 13.33 0.61 22.38
CA GLY A 167 14.65 0.94 22.89
C GLY A 167 15.24 2.21 22.29
N ALA A 168 16.55 2.41 22.49
CA ALA A 168 17.30 3.37 21.71
C ALA A 168 17.59 2.84 20.30
N TYR A 169 17.97 3.74 19.39
CA TYR A 169 18.52 3.34 18.08
C TYR A 169 19.75 2.44 18.26
N ALA A 170 19.92 1.48 17.34
CA ALA A 170 21.13 0.66 17.33
C ALA A 170 22.36 1.52 17.03
N GLU A 171 23.46 1.32 17.75
CA GLU A 171 24.70 2.13 17.61
C GLU A 171 25.23 2.20 16.17
N ALA A 172 25.06 1.12 15.40
CA ALA A 172 25.45 1.08 14.00
C ALA A 172 24.64 2.07 13.14
N LEU A 173 23.35 2.25 13.42
CA LEU A 173 22.48 3.18 12.71
C LEU A 173 22.82 4.62 13.08
N CYS A 174 23.05 4.92 14.36
CA CYS A 174 23.48 6.25 14.80
C CYS A 174 24.77 6.68 14.06
N ARG A 175 25.76 5.79 14.00
CA ARG A 175 27.01 6.05 13.26
C ARG A 175 26.76 6.35 11.79
N GLU A 176 25.91 5.58 11.11
CA GLU A 176 25.58 5.82 9.70
C GLU A 176 24.76 7.08 9.49
N TRP A 177 23.92 7.46 10.45
CA TRP A 177 23.20 8.73 10.45
C TRP A 177 24.18 9.91 10.49
N HIS A 178 25.14 9.92 11.44
CA HIS A 178 26.17 10.96 11.52
C HIS A 178 27.07 11.00 10.28
N ALA A 179 27.41 9.83 9.73
CA ALA A 179 28.19 9.76 8.50
C ALA A 179 27.43 10.31 7.29
N TRP A 180 26.10 10.14 7.25
CA TRP A 180 25.23 10.73 6.22
C TRP A 180 25.11 12.24 6.40
N ASP A 181 24.83 12.70 7.62
CA ASP A 181 24.73 14.13 7.94
C ASP A 181 26.00 14.89 7.54
N ALA A 182 27.17 14.36 7.90
CA ALA A 182 28.45 14.95 7.50
C ALA A 182 28.68 15.03 5.97
N ARG A 183 27.94 14.28 5.16
CA ARG A 183 28.05 14.24 3.70
C ARG A 183 26.95 14.98 2.97
N ASN A 184 25.75 15.03 3.55
CA ASN A 184 24.53 15.49 2.88
C ASN A 184 23.84 16.64 3.60
N GLU A 185 24.26 16.99 4.83
CA GLU A 185 23.59 17.96 5.71
C GLU A 185 22.13 17.54 5.96
N SER A 186 21.93 16.66 6.94
CA SER A 186 20.62 16.08 7.27
C SER A 186 19.62 17.19 7.61
N GLU A 187 18.42 17.11 7.05
CA GLU A 187 17.29 17.96 7.42
C GLU A 187 16.58 17.44 8.69
N ASN A 188 16.79 16.17 9.02
CA ASN A 188 16.23 15.50 10.19
C ASN A 188 17.05 15.75 11.49
N ASP A 189 16.40 15.55 12.63
CA ASP A 189 17.02 15.55 13.96
C ASP A 189 17.92 14.30 14.16
N PRO A 190 19.01 14.38 14.94
CA PRO A 190 19.82 13.23 15.31
C PRO A 190 19.04 12.12 16.01
N VAL A 191 19.40 10.87 15.71
CA VAL A 191 18.69 9.66 16.20
C VAL A 191 19.24 9.11 17.52
N ASP A 192 20.24 9.75 18.13
CA ASP A 192 20.94 9.23 19.32
C ASP A 192 20.12 9.39 20.61
N ASP A 193 19.29 10.43 20.69
CA ASP A 193 18.69 10.88 21.95
C ASP A 193 17.28 10.31 22.21
N PHE A 194 16.89 9.22 21.56
CA PHE A 194 15.59 8.56 21.84
C PHE A 194 15.58 7.90 23.23
N PRO A 195 14.46 7.99 23.99
CA PRO A 195 14.35 7.36 25.30
C PRO A 195 14.33 5.83 25.17
N GLY A 196 14.78 5.14 26.22
CA GLY A 196 14.89 3.66 26.21
C GLY A 196 13.56 2.90 26.11
N ASP A 197 12.42 3.58 26.19
CA ASP A 197 11.08 3.03 26.05
C ASP A 197 10.39 3.40 24.73
N GLN A 198 11.06 4.15 23.84
CA GLN A 198 10.57 4.54 22.52
C GLN A 198 10.20 3.32 21.67
N LEU A 199 9.06 3.40 20.99
CA LEU A 199 8.60 2.40 20.02
C LEU A 199 8.94 2.82 18.58
N TYR A 200 9.21 1.85 17.73
CA TYR A 200 9.39 2.04 16.29
C TYR A 200 8.68 0.96 15.52
N VAL A 201 8.19 1.31 14.33
CA VAL A 201 7.94 0.34 13.28
C VAL A 201 9.14 0.32 12.32
N VAL A 202 9.52 -0.89 11.91
CA VAL A 202 10.60 -1.14 10.97
C VAL A 202 10.02 -1.92 9.80
N PHE A 203 10.00 -1.31 8.62
CA PHE A 203 9.67 -1.98 7.37
C PHE A 203 10.96 -2.53 6.77
N VAL A 204 11.02 -3.83 6.49
CA VAL A 204 12.15 -4.50 5.85
C VAL A 204 11.74 -4.86 4.43
N VAL A 205 12.33 -4.18 3.45
CA VAL A 205 11.87 -4.19 2.06
C VAL A 205 13.00 -4.42 1.07
N ALA A 206 12.65 -4.81 -0.16
CA ALA A 206 13.60 -4.93 -1.24
C ALA A 206 14.19 -3.57 -1.66
N ASP A 207 15.46 -3.59 -2.06
CA ASP A 207 16.10 -2.47 -2.73
C ASP A 207 15.52 -2.24 -4.13
N GLY A 208 14.80 -1.13 -4.32
CA GLY A 208 14.17 -0.76 -5.60
C GLY A 208 15.04 0.08 -6.53
N GLY A 209 16.28 0.41 -6.14
CA GLY A 209 17.19 1.25 -6.92
C GLY A 209 17.18 2.72 -6.49
N ALA A 210 17.30 3.62 -7.45
CA ALA A 210 17.32 5.07 -7.20
C ALA A 210 15.95 5.67 -7.46
N ASP A 211 15.52 6.61 -6.63
CA ASP A 211 14.29 7.37 -6.88
C ASP A 211 14.35 8.15 -8.20
N LEU A 212 13.18 8.48 -8.76
CA LEU A 212 13.11 9.18 -10.03
C LEU A 212 13.82 10.52 -9.93
N GLU A 213 13.80 11.25 -8.80
CA GLU A 213 14.50 12.53 -8.65
C GLU A 213 16.00 12.41 -8.96
N HIS A 214 16.69 11.41 -8.42
CA HIS A 214 18.11 11.17 -8.65
C HIS A 214 18.41 10.31 -9.89
N PHE A 215 17.43 9.60 -10.43
CA PHE A 215 17.62 8.74 -11.60
C PHE A 215 17.84 9.53 -12.90
N GLU A 216 18.87 9.16 -13.67
CA GLU A 216 19.13 9.72 -15.00
C GLU A 216 18.30 9.00 -16.06
N VAL A 217 17.26 9.66 -16.58
CA VAL A 217 16.50 9.14 -17.72
C VAL A 217 17.32 9.28 -19.02
N ARG A 218 17.48 8.21 -19.80
CA ARG A 218 18.39 8.18 -20.96
C ARG A 218 17.73 8.40 -22.31
N SER A 219 16.41 8.23 -22.41
CA SER A 219 15.70 8.39 -23.67
C SER A 219 14.20 8.58 -23.47
N PHE A 220 13.51 9.08 -24.49
CA PHE A 220 12.05 9.12 -24.51
C PHE A 220 11.40 7.73 -24.36
N LYS A 221 12.00 6.68 -24.93
CA LYS A 221 11.52 5.29 -24.77
C LYS A 221 11.58 4.84 -23.30
N GLU A 222 12.66 5.18 -22.60
CA GLU A 222 12.81 4.89 -21.16
C GLU A 222 11.76 5.66 -20.35
N ALA A 223 11.56 6.96 -20.63
CA ALA A 223 10.52 7.76 -19.97
C ALA A 223 9.10 7.19 -20.18
N LYS A 224 8.77 6.80 -21.41
CA LYS A 224 7.48 6.18 -21.76
C LYS A 224 7.31 4.81 -21.09
N SER A 225 8.37 4.00 -21.00
CA SER A 225 8.36 2.73 -20.27
C SER A 225 8.09 2.94 -18.78
N ILE A 226 8.79 3.88 -18.14
CA ILE A 226 8.60 4.20 -16.73
C ILE A 226 7.14 4.57 -16.45
N LEU A 227 6.58 5.52 -17.21
CA LEU A 227 5.19 5.95 -17.02
C LEU A 227 4.19 4.81 -17.25
N LEU A 228 4.44 3.92 -18.22
CA LEU A 228 3.56 2.77 -18.48
C LEU A 228 3.63 1.73 -17.35
N GLN A 229 4.82 1.41 -16.84
CA GLN A 229 4.97 0.50 -15.70
C GLN A 229 4.25 1.04 -14.46
N VAL A 230 4.30 2.35 -14.21
CA VAL A 230 3.52 2.99 -13.13
C VAL A 230 2.02 2.83 -13.36
N ALA A 231 1.53 3.21 -14.55
CA ALA A 231 0.10 3.16 -14.86
C ALA A 231 -0.46 1.73 -14.75
N LEU A 232 0.28 0.72 -15.24
CA LEU A 232 -0.11 -0.69 -15.12
C LEU A 232 -0.09 -1.17 -13.66
N THR A 233 0.94 -0.79 -12.89
CA THR A 233 1.03 -1.14 -11.47
C THR A 233 -0.15 -0.60 -10.68
N LEU A 234 -0.52 0.67 -10.91
CA LEU A 234 -1.68 1.30 -10.29
C LEU A 234 -2.98 0.65 -10.77
N ALA A 235 -3.15 0.40 -12.07
CA ALA A 235 -4.34 -0.25 -12.62
C ALA A 235 -4.59 -1.65 -12.02
N VAL A 236 -3.52 -2.44 -11.81
CA VAL A 236 -3.59 -3.75 -11.17
C VAL A 236 -4.08 -3.64 -9.72
N ALA A 237 -3.58 -2.66 -8.96
CA ALA A 237 -3.98 -2.46 -7.57
C ALA A 237 -5.35 -1.80 -7.41
N GLU A 238 -5.74 -0.90 -8.32
CA GLU A 238 -7.11 -0.37 -8.43
C GLU A 238 -8.11 -1.52 -8.56
N GLU A 239 -7.82 -2.48 -9.45
CA GLU A 239 -8.69 -3.63 -9.69
C GLU A 239 -8.67 -4.63 -8.52
N ALA A 240 -7.50 -4.92 -7.96
CA ALA A 240 -7.35 -5.96 -6.93
C ALA A 240 -7.88 -5.53 -5.56
N CYS A 241 -7.62 -4.29 -5.16
CA CYS A 241 -7.86 -3.81 -3.80
C CYS A 241 -8.33 -2.36 -3.72
N GLN A 242 -8.79 -1.75 -4.82
CA GLN A 242 -9.25 -0.36 -4.85
C GLN A 242 -8.17 0.62 -4.35
N PHE A 243 -6.93 0.37 -4.75
CA PHE A 243 -5.77 1.12 -4.28
C PHE A 243 -5.70 2.54 -4.86
N GLU A 244 -5.35 3.48 -3.99
CA GLU A 244 -4.91 4.83 -4.33
C GLU A 244 -3.58 5.11 -3.62
N HIS A 245 -2.56 5.52 -4.38
CA HIS A 245 -1.25 5.81 -3.77
C HIS A 245 -1.27 7.10 -2.94
N ARG A 246 -1.93 8.13 -3.47
CA ARG A 246 -2.12 9.46 -2.87
C ARG A 246 -0.86 10.26 -2.54
N ASP A 247 0.33 9.72 -2.77
CA ASP A 247 1.59 10.44 -2.58
C ASP A 247 2.69 10.04 -3.55
N LEU A 248 2.34 9.80 -4.81
CA LEU A 248 3.29 9.29 -5.80
C LEU A 248 4.13 10.41 -6.43
N HIS A 249 4.83 11.18 -5.58
CA HIS A 249 5.84 12.11 -6.05
C HIS A 249 7.08 11.36 -6.57
N TRP A 250 7.96 12.05 -7.27
CA TRP A 250 9.11 11.40 -7.93
C TRP A 250 10.14 10.76 -6.97
N GLY A 251 10.07 11.07 -5.67
CA GLY A 251 10.85 10.41 -4.62
C GLY A 251 10.31 9.00 -4.32
N ASN A 252 9.01 8.79 -4.51
CA ASN A 252 8.32 7.52 -4.25
C ASN A 252 8.27 6.58 -5.46
N LEU A 253 9.06 6.89 -6.49
CA LEU A 253 9.18 6.10 -7.71
C LEU A 253 10.62 5.64 -7.89
N LEU A 254 10.94 4.43 -7.41
CA LEU A 254 12.27 3.86 -7.56
C LEU A 254 12.45 3.21 -8.94
N ILE A 255 13.66 3.32 -9.47
CA ILE A 255 14.04 2.82 -10.78
C ILE A 255 15.38 2.07 -10.67
N GLN A 256 15.37 0.83 -11.16
CA GLN A 256 16.56 -0.01 -11.24
C GLN A 256 16.89 -0.36 -12.69
N ARG A 257 18.18 -0.29 -13.05
CA ARG A 257 18.68 -0.73 -14.35
C ARG A 257 18.94 -2.24 -14.39
N GLY A 258 18.93 -2.80 -15.60
CA GLY A 258 19.28 -4.21 -15.82
C GLY A 258 18.07 -5.14 -15.82
N ALA A 259 16.89 -4.60 -16.14
CA ALA A 259 15.71 -5.40 -16.42
C ALA A 259 15.88 -6.22 -17.71
N THR A 260 15.10 -7.29 -17.86
CA THR A 260 15.32 -8.36 -18.85
C THR A 260 14.90 -8.01 -20.28
N GLY A 261 14.34 -6.81 -20.50
CA GLY A 261 13.83 -6.35 -21.79
C GLY A 261 12.29 -6.35 -21.86
N THR A 262 11.64 -7.02 -20.92
CA THR A 262 10.18 -7.19 -20.84
C THR A 262 9.70 -7.08 -19.40
N ALA A 263 8.56 -6.41 -19.20
CA ALA A 263 7.82 -6.39 -17.95
C ALA A 263 6.48 -7.11 -18.13
N HIS A 264 6.07 -7.87 -17.11
CA HIS A 264 4.88 -8.72 -17.14
C HIS A 264 3.89 -8.27 -16.06
N PHE A 265 2.64 -8.14 -16.47
CA PHE A 265 1.51 -7.81 -15.62
C PHE A 265 0.35 -8.75 -15.91
N ARG A 266 -0.59 -8.84 -14.98
CA ARG A 266 -1.89 -9.46 -15.23
C ARG A 266 -2.97 -8.54 -14.70
N LEU A 267 -3.95 -8.21 -15.52
CA LEU A 267 -5.07 -7.33 -15.17
C LEU A 267 -6.36 -7.98 -15.64
N ARG A 268 -7.29 -8.26 -14.72
CA ARG A 268 -8.56 -8.94 -15.03
C ARG A 268 -8.36 -10.21 -15.87
N ASP A 269 -7.43 -11.06 -15.42
CA ASP A 269 -7.02 -12.30 -16.10
C ASP A 269 -6.34 -12.15 -17.46
N THR A 270 -6.18 -10.92 -17.94
CA THR A 270 -5.46 -10.61 -19.18
C THR A 270 -3.98 -10.48 -18.86
N SER A 271 -3.16 -11.34 -19.48
CA SER A 271 -1.69 -11.23 -19.35
C SER A 271 -1.21 -10.14 -20.29
N ILE A 272 -0.46 -9.19 -19.72
CA ILE A 272 0.04 -8.00 -20.39
C ILE A 272 1.56 -8.06 -20.38
N GLU A 273 2.16 -7.88 -21.55
CA GLU A 273 3.61 -7.82 -21.72
C GLU A 273 3.99 -6.52 -22.43
N MET A 274 5.00 -5.83 -21.92
CA MET A 274 5.50 -4.58 -22.49
C MET A 274 7.03 -4.56 -22.53
N ALA A 275 7.59 -3.78 -23.44
CA ALA A 275 9.04 -3.53 -23.46
C ALA A 275 9.44 -2.62 -22.29
N ASP A 276 10.29 -3.11 -21.39
CA ASP A 276 10.69 -2.39 -20.17
C ASP A 276 11.76 -1.30 -20.40
N ALA A 277 12.35 -1.24 -21.58
CA ALA A 277 13.45 -0.34 -21.94
C ALA A 277 14.70 -0.47 -21.04
N GLY A 278 14.92 -1.63 -20.45
CA GLY A 278 16.06 -1.96 -19.59
C GLY A 278 15.95 -1.43 -18.16
N VAL A 279 14.77 -0.95 -17.76
CA VAL A 279 14.51 -0.43 -16.41
C VAL A 279 13.31 -1.11 -15.76
N ALA A 280 13.39 -1.37 -14.46
CA ALA A 280 12.30 -1.82 -13.62
C ALA A 280 11.85 -0.69 -12.71
N VAL A 281 10.54 -0.50 -12.60
CA VAL A 281 9.91 0.50 -11.73
C VAL A 281 9.44 -0.15 -10.42
N THR A 282 9.61 0.53 -9.30
CA THR A 282 9.11 0.12 -7.99
C THR A 282 8.50 1.30 -7.24
N LEU A 283 7.21 1.21 -6.91
CA LEU A 283 6.50 2.20 -6.10
C LEU A 283 6.73 1.92 -4.61
N ILE A 284 6.99 2.99 -3.86
CA ILE A 284 7.25 2.94 -2.41
C ILE A 284 6.42 3.99 -1.67
N ASP A 285 6.51 3.93 -0.34
CA ASP A 285 5.90 4.86 0.61
C ASP A 285 4.39 4.98 0.50
N PHE A 286 3.71 4.18 1.33
CA PHE A 286 2.26 4.09 1.34
C PHE A 286 1.64 4.85 2.51
N THR A 287 2.38 5.80 3.08
CA THR A 287 1.98 6.61 4.25
C THR A 287 0.61 7.25 4.07
N LEU A 288 0.33 7.86 2.91
CA LEU A 288 -0.95 8.54 2.63
C LEU A 288 -1.95 7.67 1.84
N SER A 289 -1.57 6.44 1.54
CA SER A 289 -2.33 5.58 0.61
C SER A 289 -3.65 5.10 1.19
N ARG A 290 -4.47 4.51 0.32
CA ARG A 290 -5.76 3.91 0.66
C ARG A 290 -5.98 2.63 -0.13
N LEU A 291 -6.49 1.58 0.50
CA LEU A 291 -7.04 0.39 -0.17
C LEU A 291 -8.07 -0.32 0.71
N ASN A 292 -8.74 -1.31 0.12
CA ASN A 292 -9.47 -2.32 0.86
C ASN A 292 -8.54 -3.51 1.10
N THR A 293 -8.33 -3.88 2.36
CA THR A 293 -7.52 -5.04 2.74
C THR A 293 -8.20 -6.34 2.29
N VAL A 294 -7.46 -7.45 2.39
CA VAL A 294 -8.00 -8.80 2.14
C VAL A 294 -9.15 -9.19 3.09
N THR A 295 -9.26 -8.52 4.25
CA THR A 295 -10.35 -8.69 5.21
C THR A 295 -11.59 -7.86 4.88
N GLY A 296 -11.51 -7.01 3.85
CA GLY A 296 -12.58 -6.10 3.44
C GLY A 296 -12.63 -4.77 4.21
N GLU A 297 -11.67 -4.53 5.10
CA GLU A 297 -11.53 -3.28 5.85
C GLU A 297 -10.85 -2.22 4.98
N VAL A 298 -11.21 -0.95 5.18
CA VAL A 298 -10.55 0.16 4.48
C VAL A 298 -9.34 0.60 5.29
N ALA A 299 -8.14 0.35 4.78
CA ALA A 299 -6.90 0.90 5.32
C ALA A 299 -6.60 2.23 4.61
N PHE A 300 -6.56 3.32 5.37
CA PHE A 300 -6.27 4.66 4.86
C PHE A 300 -5.76 5.57 5.97
N LEU A 301 -5.12 6.67 5.59
CA LEU A 301 -4.86 7.81 6.47
C LEU A 301 -5.86 8.93 6.20
N ASP A 302 -6.48 9.47 7.25
CA ASP A 302 -7.36 10.63 7.13
C ASP A 302 -6.55 11.92 7.02
N LEU A 303 -6.41 12.41 5.78
CA LEU A 303 -5.62 13.62 5.51
C LEU A 303 -6.35 14.90 5.93
N SER A 304 -7.61 14.83 6.39
CA SER A 304 -8.30 16.01 6.92
C SER A 304 -7.66 16.54 8.21
N ALA A 305 -6.91 15.68 8.92
CA ALA A 305 -6.15 16.02 10.12
C ALA A 305 -4.86 16.82 9.83
N ASP A 306 -4.39 16.84 8.58
CA ASP A 306 -3.21 17.60 8.15
C ASP A 306 -3.60 18.70 7.13
N PRO A 307 -4.00 19.88 7.61
CA PRO A 307 -4.34 20.98 6.72
C PRO A 307 -3.12 21.59 6.02
N GLU A 308 -1.90 21.37 6.51
CA GLU A 308 -0.67 21.99 5.98
C GLU A 308 -0.26 21.34 4.65
N LEU A 309 -0.52 20.04 4.49
CA LEU A 309 -0.36 19.29 3.23
C LEU A 309 -0.99 20.00 2.01
N PHE A 310 -2.10 20.74 2.21
CA PHE A 310 -2.83 21.42 1.14
C PHE A 310 -2.44 22.90 0.93
N GLN A 311 -1.55 23.42 1.78
CA GLN A 311 -1.12 24.83 1.81
C GLN A 311 0.18 25.09 1.05
N GLY A 312 0.75 24.07 0.40
CA GLY A 312 1.97 24.21 -0.41
C GLY A 312 1.88 25.29 -1.50
N PRO A 313 3.01 25.75 -2.05
CA PRO A 313 3.07 26.90 -2.94
C PRO A 313 2.11 26.82 -4.13
N LYS A 314 1.50 27.95 -4.52
CA LYS A 314 0.62 28.01 -5.68
C LYS A 314 1.41 27.79 -6.96
N GLY A 315 0.94 26.90 -7.83
CA GLY A 315 1.59 26.56 -9.10
C GLY A 315 2.71 25.52 -8.98
N ASP A 316 3.07 25.09 -7.77
CA ASP A 316 3.88 23.89 -7.59
C ASP A 316 3.05 22.64 -7.94
N CYS A 317 3.62 21.75 -8.75
CA CYS A 317 2.85 20.64 -9.32
C CYS A 317 2.42 19.61 -8.26
N GLN A 318 3.26 19.38 -7.24
CA GLN A 318 2.95 18.46 -6.14
C GLN A 318 1.85 19.06 -5.25
N ALA A 319 2.00 20.33 -4.83
CA ALA A 319 1.00 21.04 -4.05
C ALA A 319 -0.36 21.15 -4.75
N GLU A 320 -0.38 21.41 -6.07
CA GLU A 320 -1.63 21.38 -6.84
C GLU A 320 -2.23 19.98 -6.93
N THR A 321 -1.42 18.93 -6.90
CA THR A 321 -1.90 17.53 -6.90
C THR A 321 -2.63 17.20 -5.60
N TYR A 322 -2.09 17.57 -4.44
CA TYR A 322 -2.81 17.44 -3.16
C TYR A 322 -4.13 18.21 -3.15
N ARG A 323 -4.14 19.46 -3.64
CA ARG A 323 -5.38 20.26 -3.76
C ARG A 323 -6.43 19.62 -4.66
N ARG A 324 -6.01 19.01 -5.79
CA ARG A 324 -6.90 18.30 -6.71
C ARG A 324 -7.46 17.02 -6.07
N MET A 325 -6.65 16.27 -5.33
CA MET A 325 -7.11 15.09 -4.59
C MET A 325 -8.16 15.50 -3.55
N LYS A 326 -7.88 16.51 -2.72
CA LYS A 326 -8.83 17.05 -1.74
C LYS A 326 -10.17 17.42 -2.37
N LYS A 327 -10.15 18.02 -3.57
CA LYS A 327 -11.37 18.33 -4.33
C LYS A 327 -12.10 17.08 -4.82
N ALA A 328 -11.39 16.05 -5.26
CA ALA A 328 -11.96 14.79 -5.75
C ALA A 328 -12.58 13.97 -4.61
N THR A 329 -11.89 13.89 -3.48
CA THR A 329 -12.35 13.18 -2.28
C THR A 329 -13.44 13.95 -1.54
N LYS A 330 -13.48 15.28 -1.68
CA LYS A 330 -14.34 16.18 -0.88
C LYS A 330 -14.11 15.98 0.62
N ASP A 331 -12.84 15.80 1.01
CA ASP A 331 -12.38 15.44 2.35
C ASP A 331 -12.88 14.07 2.88
N HIS A 332 -13.51 13.22 2.04
CA HIS A 332 -13.82 11.82 2.38
C HIS A 332 -12.67 10.90 1.95
N TRP A 333 -11.62 10.82 2.76
CA TRP A 333 -10.40 10.07 2.45
C TRP A 333 -10.57 8.54 2.53
N GLU A 334 -11.60 8.04 3.19
CA GLU A 334 -11.97 6.62 3.19
C GLU A 334 -12.53 6.16 1.83
N ALA A 335 -13.14 7.08 1.08
CA ALA A 335 -13.84 6.77 -0.16
C ALA A 335 -12.86 6.37 -1.28
N HIS A 336 -13.27 5.42 -2.11
CA HIS A 336 -12.53 5.05 -3.31
C HIS A 336 -12.72 6.11 -4.41
N ARG A 337 -11.62 6.74 -4.78
CA ARG A 337 -11.47 7.80 -5.80
C ARG A 337 -10.27 7.50 -6.68
N PRO A 338 -10.34 6.49 -7.57
CA PRO A 338 -9.20 6.07 -8.40
C PRO A 338 -8.67 7.19 -9.31
N GLU A 339 -9.44 8.26 -9.53
CA GLU A 339 -8.94 9.46 -10.21
C GLU A 339 -7.75 10.11 -9.48
N THR A 340 -7.53 9.87 -8.19
CA THR A 340 -6.35 10.38 -7.48
C THR A 340 -5.05 9.81 -8.04
N ASN A 341 -5.05 8.56 -8.52
CA ASN A 341 -3.91 7.97 -9.20
C ASN A 341 -3.63 8.65 -10.55
N THR A 342 -4.66 9.04 -11.31
CA THR A 342 -4.49 9.73 -12.59
C THR A 342 -3.98 11.17 -12.40
N LEU A 343 -4.30 11.81 -11.27
CA LEU A 343 -3.68 13.08 -10.85
C LEU A 343 -2.17 12.91 -10.63
N TRP A 344 -1.73 11.81 -10.03
CA TRP A 344 -0.30 11.52 -9.88
C TRP A 344 0.37 11.13 -11.20
N MET A 345 -0.34 10.46 -12.12
CA MET A 345 0.16 10.26 -13.49
C MET A 345 0.36 11.58 -14.24
N HIS A 346 -0.52 12.56 -14.03
CA HIS A 346 -0.31 13.92 -14.52
C HIS A 346 0.94 14.56 -13.93
N TYR A 347 1.12 14.46 -12.61
CA TYR A 347 2.32 14.97 -11.93
C TYR A 347 3.59 14.35 -12.52
N LEU A 348 3.66 13.01 -12.62
CA LEU A 348 4.84 12.32 -13.17
C LEU A 348 5.12 12.71 -14.62
N ALA A 349 4.08 12.88 -15.45
CA ALA A 349 4.25 13.36 -16.82
C ALA A 349 4.75 14.81 -16.86
N ASP A 350 4.31 15.67 -15.94
CA ASP A 350 4.86 17.02 -15.79
C ASP A 350 6.32 17.00 -15.37
N THR A 351 6.67 16.23 -14.34
CA THR A 351 8.03 16.02 -13.87
C THR A 351 8.97 15.55 -14.99
N MET A 352 8.53 14.61 -15.82
CA MET A 352 9.28 14.15 -16.99
C MET A 352 9.52 15.27 -18.02
N LEU A 353 8.60 16.23 -18.14
CA LEU A 353 8.70 17.36 -19.07
C LEU A 353 9.53 18.53 -18.54
N THR A 354 9.44 18.81 -17.24
CA THR A 354 9.90 20.07 -16.64
C THR A 354 11.19 19.89 -15.85
N LEU A 355 11.37 18.76 -15.17
CA LEU A 355 12.50 18.52 -14.26
C LEU A 355 13.51 17.53 -14.84
N LYS A 356 13.08 16.61 -15.72
CA LYS A 356 13.99 15.65 -16.36
C LYS A 356 14.54 16.10 -17.71
N LYS A 357 15.79 15.73 -17.96
CA LYS A 357 16.52 16.03 -19.20
C LYS A 357 16.95 14.72 -19.87
N PHE A 358 16.43 14.48 -21.05
CA PHE A 358 16.79 13.32 -21.87
C PHE A 358 16.59 13.61 -23.37
N PRO A 359 17.28 12.89 -24.27
CA PRO A 359 17.06 13.00 -25.71
C PRO A 359 15.61 12.70 -26.07
N CYS A 360 14.95 13.68 -26.69
CA CYS A 360 13.52 13.65 -26.98
C CYS A 360 13.22 14.59 -28.16
N SER A 361 12.55 14.09 -29.20
CA SER A 361 12.21 14.86 -30.40
C SER A 361 11.13 15.91 -30.10
N SER A 362 10.95 16.89 -30.98
CA SER A 362 9.84 17.85 -30.83
C SER A 362 8.46 17.18 -30.93
N ALA A 363 8.36 16.05 -31.62
CA ALA A 363 7.14 15.25 -31.70
C ALA A 363 6.90 14.50 -30.38
N ASP A 364 7.92 13.84 -29.85
CA ASP A 364 7.89 13.12 -28.57
C ASP A 364 7.47 14.05 -27.42
N LYS A 365 8.10 15.24 -27.34
CA LYS A 365 7.72 16.26 -26.34
C LYS A 365 6.27 16.73 -26.48
N ARG A 366 5.74 16.77 -27.71
CA ARG A 366 4.34 17.14 -27.95
C ARG A 366 3.41 16.02 -27.50
N GLU A 367 3.76 14.77 -27.78
CA GLU A 367 3.03 13.59 -27.34
C GLU A 367 2.92 13.55 -25.80
N LEU A 368 4.04 13.69 -25.09
CA LEU A 368 4.06 13.71 -23.63
C LEU A 368 3.30 14.90 -23.03
N ARG A 369 3.35 16.09 -23.66
CA ARG A 369 2.51 17.23 -23.24
C ARG A 369 1.02 16.97 -23.42
N ASN A 370 0.63 16.23 -24.45
CA ASN A 370 -0.76 15.87 -24.69
C ASN A 370 -1.22 14.82 -23.67
N PHE A 371 -0.39 13.79 -23.42
CA PHE A 371 -0.63 12.81 -22.36
C PHE A 371 -0.82 13.46 -21.00
N ARG A 372 0.10 14.35 -20.58
CA ARG A 372 -0.01 15.10 -19.32
C ARG A 372 -1.39 15.79 -19.17
N LYS A 373 -1.94 16.36 -20.25
CA LYS A 373 -3.26 17.00 -20.21
C LYS A 373 -4.39 15.99 -20.09
N ARG A 374 -4.32 14.89 -20.86
CA ARG A 374 -5.35 13.83 -20.85
C ARG A 374 -5.35 13.02 -19.56
N ALA A 375 -4.21 12.86 -18.89
CA ALA A 375 -4.12 12.19 -17.59
C ALA A 375 -5.15 12.75 -16.58
N LEU A 376 -5.40 14.06 -16.58
CA LEU A 376 -6.41 14.70 -15.72
C LEU A 376 -7.87 14.42 -16.09
N THR A 377 -8.12 13.74 -17.22
CA THR A 377 -9.47 13.49 -17.75
C THR A 377 -9.93 12.05 -17.54
N TYR A 378 -9.02 11.14 -17.20
CA TYR A 378 -9.32 9.73 -16.93
C TYR A 378 -9.81 9.52 -15.50
N GLY A 379 -10.75 8.59 -15.32
CA GLY A 379 -11.32 8.24 -14.02
C GLY A 379 -10.48 7.24 -13.23
N SER A 380 -9.54 6.53 -13.87
CA SER A 380 -8.66 5.53 -13.23
C SER A 380 -7.42 5.24 -14.07
N CYS A 381 -6.39 4.62 -13.48
CA CYS A 381 -5.27 4.10 -14.24
C CYS A 381 -5.68 2.94 -15.15
N GLY A 382 -6.69 2.15 -14.77
CA GLY A 382 -7.29 1.12 -15.63
C GLY A 382 -7.83 1.63 -16.97
N GLU A 383 -8.30 2.88 -17.04
CA GLU A 383 -8.64 3.56 -18.31
C GLU A 383 -7.42 4.19 -18.97
N LEU A 384 -6.58 4.86 -18.17
CA LEU A 384 -5.43 5.65 -18.64
C LEU A 384 -4.36 4.80 -19.33
N VAL A 385 -4.17 3.53 -18.94
CA VAL A 385 -3.19 2.63 -19.59
C VAL A 385 -3.45 2.49 -21.10
N TRP A 386 -4.68 2.69 -21.55
CA TRP A 386 -5.07 2.61 -22.97
C TRP A 386 -4.95 3.94 -23.73
N ASP A 387 -4.40 4.99 -23.11
CA ASP A 387 -4.13 6.27 -23.77
C ASP A 387 -3.23 6.08 -25.00
N GLU A 388 -3.48 6.86 -26.06
CA GLU A 388 -2.69 6.81 -27.30
C GLU A 388 -1.18 6.99 -27.08
N PHE A 389 -0.78 7.67 -26.01
CA PHE A 389 0.61 7.85 -25.60
C PHE A 389 1.32 6.53 -25.35
N PHE A 390 0.62 5.47 -24.97
CA PHE A 390 1.20 4.14 -24.75
C PHE A 390 1.13 3.22 -25.97
N SER A 391 0.61 3.72 -27.09
CA SER A 391 0.57 2.96 -28.35
C SER A 391 1.97 2.51 -28.76
N GLY A 392 2.08 1.24 -29.16
CA GLY A 392 3.34 0.62 -29.59
C GLY A 392 4.29 0.18 -28.46
N SER A 393 3.91 0.34 -27.18
CA SER A 393 4.69 -0.17 -26.05
C SER A 393 4.37 -1.64 -25.69
N TRP A 394 3.23 -2.14 -26.15
CA TRP A 394 2.73 -3.49 -25.88
C TRP A 394 3.40 -4.54 -26.76
N LEU A 395 3.84 -5.65 -26.15
CA LEU A 395 4.35 -6.83 -26.85
C LEU A 395 3.27 -7.91 -26.97
N ALA A 396 2.44 -8.07 -25.94
CA ALA A 396 1.27 -8.95 -25.92
C ALA A 396 0.23 -8.46 -24.88
N GLY A 397 -1.04 -8.87 -25.03
CA GLY A 397 -2.08 -8.58 -24.03
C GLY A 397 -2.96 -7.36 -24.29
N ALA A 398 -2.77 -6.64 -25.40
CA ALA A 398 -3.73 -5.66 -25.88
C ALA A 398 -4.74 -6.37 -26.79
N ALA A 399 -5.88 -6.77 -26.24
CA ALA A 399 -6.97 -7.33 -27.03
C ALA A 399 -8.18 -6.37 -27.04
N SER A 400 -8.36 -5.79 -28.23
CA SER A 400 -9.63 -5.54 -28.96
C SER A 400 -10.79 -4.88 -28.25
#